data_AF-A0A2V6PXC3-F1
#
_entry.id   AF-A0A2V6PXC3-F1
#
_cell.length_a   1.000
_cell.length_b   1.000
_cell.length_c   1.000
_cell.angle_alpha   90.00
_cell.angle_beta   90.00
_cell.angle_gamma   90.00
#
_symmetry.space_group_name_H-M   'P 1'
#
loop_
_entity.id
_entity.type
_entity.pdbx_description
1 polymer ?
#
loop_
_entity_poly.entity_id
_entity_poly.type
_entity_poly.pdbx_seq_one_letter_code
_entity_poly.pdbx_strand_id
1 'polypeptide(L)'
;VVVFHPVYIYFLTRFGLIQAAALEDRPGIPPSPQHLVNVIREMKEQKIKAILVEPWNDVKLANRVAEEAGAKAFVMASAVGAVKGADNYIAAIDYNITTLAQALR
;
A
#
# COMPACT_ATOMS: atom_id res chain seq x y z
N VAL A 1 -0.16 -3.64 -7.69
CA VAL A 1 -0.23 -2.55 -6.66
C VAL A 1 1.17 -2.27 -6.14
N VAL A 2 1.42 -1.09 -5.56
CA VAL A 2 2.63 -0.81 -4.77
C VAL A 2 2.27 -0.90 -3.29
N VAL A 3 3.21 -1.32 -2.44
CA VAL A 3 3.05 -1.34 -0.98
C VAL A 3 4.01 -0.37 -0.33
N PHE A 4 3.73 0.08 0.89
CA PHE A 4 4.69 0.87 1.64
C PHE A 4 5.92 0.02 1.97
N HIS A 5 5.73 -1.16 2.56
CA HIS A 5 6.77 -2.18 2.70
C HIS A 5 6.20 -3.61 2.52
N PRO A 6 7.03 -4.66 2.32
CA PRO A 6 6.58 -5.99 1.91
C PRO A 6 5.85 -6.84 2.98
N VAL A 7 4.64 -6.46 3.40
CA VAL A 7 3.83 -7.20 4.39
C VAL A 7 2.54 -7.83 3.85
N TYR A 8 2.12 -7.46 2.64
CA TYR A 8 0.81 -7.88 2.09
C TYR A 8 0.86 -9.08 1.14
N ILE A 9 2.00 -9.77 1.00
CA ILE A 9 2.20 -10.74 -0.08
C ILE A 9 1.14 -11.85 -0.12
N TYR A 10 0.77 -12.42 1.04
CA TYR A 10 -0.28 -13.46 1.13
C TYR A 10 -1.67 -12.90 0.78
N PHE A 11 -1.99 -11.71 1.28
CA PHE A 11 -3.27 -11.06 1.01
C PHE A 11 -3.42 -10.74 -0.48
N LEU A 12 -2.38 -10.18 -1.11
CA LEU A 12 -2.36 -9.89 -2.53
C LEU A 12 -2.45 -11.17 -3.38
N THR A 13 -1.70 -12.21 -3.02
CA THR A 13 -1.73 -13.51 -3.69
C THR A 13 -3.13 -14.11 -3.66
N ARG A 14 -3.85 -14.02 -2.53
CA ARG A 14 -5.22 -14.54 -2.39
C ARG A 14 -6.21 -13.93 -3.39
N PHE A 15 -5.98 -12.68 -3.82
CA PHE A 15 -6.82 -11.95 -4.77
C PHE A 15 -6.19 -11.84 -6.17
N GLY A 16 -5.11 -12.60 -6.46
CA GLY A 16 -4.48 -12.61 -7.77
C GLY A 16 -3.77 -11.30 -8.14
N LEU A 17 -3.33 -10.53 -7.15
CA LEU A 17 -2.64 -9.26 -7.36
C LEU A 17 -1.13 -9.41 -7.24
N ILE A 18 -0.42 -8.65 -8.08
CA ILE A 18 1.04 -8.56 -8.05
C ILE A 18 1.45 -7.33 -7.23
N GLN A 19 2.36 -7.53 -6.28
CA GLN A 19 3.13 -6.46 -5.65
C GLN A 19 4.24 -6.04 -6.62
N ALA A 20 4.09 -4.89 -7.25
CA ALA A 20 5.05 -4.41 -8.26
C ALA A 20 6.33 -3.86 -7.62
N ALA A 21 6.17 -3.05 -6.57
CA ALA A 21 7.26 -2.44 -5.84
C ALA A 21 6.87 -2.17 -4.38
N ALA A 22 7.86 -1.85 -3.56
CA ALA A 22 7.71 -1.30 -2.23
C ALA A 22 8.30 0.12 -2.15
N LEU A 23 7.65 1.04 -1.44
CA LEU A 23 8.25 2.35 -1.17
C LEU A 23 9.48 2.21 -0.29
N GLU A 24 9.41 1.32 0.70
CA GLU A 24 10.42 1.00 1.68
C GLU A 24 10.74 -0.49 1.54
N ASP A 25 11.87 -0.82 0.90
CA ASP A 25 12.23 -2.22 0.59
C ASP A 25 12.41 -3.09 1.84
N ARG A 26 12.82 -2.47 2.96
CA ARG A 26 13.05 -3.13 4.24
C ARG A 26 12.40 -2.32 5.36
N PRO A 27 11.55 -2.96 6.19
CA PRO A 27 10.90 -2.29 7.31
C PRO A 27 11.87 -1.51 8.20
N GLY A 28 11.56 -0.24 8.45
CA GLY A 28 12.34 0.68 9.27
C GLY A 28 13.54 1.32 8.58
N ILE A 29 13.79 1.06 7.29
CA ILE A 29 14.89 1.66 6.53
C ILE A 29 14.32 2.64 5.50
N PRO A 30 14.39 3.97 5.74
CA PRO A 30 13.81 4.95 4.83
C PRO A 30 14.34 4.81 3.41
N PRO A 31 13.49 4.99 2.38
CA PRO A 31 13.93 4.90 1.01
C PRO A 31 14.79 6.07 0.59
N SER A 32 15.73 5.80 -0.33
CA SER A 32 16.48 6.87 -0.98
C SER A 32 15.59 7.66 -1.95
N PRO A 33 15.86 8.95 -2.19
CA PRO A 33 15.15 9.73 -3.21
C PRO A 33 15.17 9.07 -4.60
N GLN A 34 16.31 8.49 -5.00
CA GLN A 34 16.44 7.81 -6.29
C GLN A 34 15.53 6.57 -6.39
N HIS A 35 15.37 5.83 -5.30
CA HIS A 35 14.44 4.70 -5.25
C HIS A 35 13.00 5.17 -5.48
N LEU A 36 12.55 6.22 -4.79
CA LEU A 36 11.21 6.75 -4.96
C LEU A 36 10.95 7.23 -6.39
N VAL A 37 11.93 7.89 -7.03
CA VAL A 37 11.83 8.29 -8.45
C VAL A 37 11.62 7.07 -9.35
N ASN A 38 12.33 5.98 -9.10
CA ASN A 38 12.18 4.74 -9.86
C ASN A 38 10.79 4.12 -9.67
N VAL A 39 10.28 4.07 -8.43
CA VAL A 39 8.94 3.57 -8.14
C VAL A 39 7.86 4.42 -8.80
N ILE A 40 7.97 5.76 -8.75
CA ILE A 40 7.03 6.67 -9.42
C ILE A 40 7.02 6.42 -10.93
N ARG A 41 8.21 6.28 -11.54
CA ARG A 41 8.34 5.99 -12.97
C ARG A 41 7.67 4.66 -13.32
N GLU A 42 7.95 3.60 -12.56
CA GLU A 42 7.35 2.29 -12.77
C GLU A 42 5.82 2.32 -12.61
N MET A 43 5.31 3.01 -11.59
CA MET A 43 3.87 3.19 -11.39
C MET A 43 3.21 3.88 -12.59
N LYS A 44 3.86 4.90 -13.17
CA LYS A 44 3.36 5.58 -14.37
C LYS A 44 3.37 4.66 -15.59
N GLU A 45 4.48 3.97 -15.85
CA GLU A 45 4.65 3.07 -17.00
C GLU A 45 3.65 1.91 -16.98
N GLN A 46 3.49 1.27 -15.82
CA GLN A 46 2.58 0.14 -15.64
C GLN A 46 1.15 0.56 -15.29
N LYS A 47 0.87 1.87 -15.24
CA LYS A 47 -0.44 2.45 -14.87
C LYS A 47 -0.96 1.94 -13.53
N ILE A 48 -0.08 1.77 -12.54
CA ILE A 48 -0.45 1.33 -11.19
C ILE A 48 -1.13 2.50 -10.46
N LYS A 49 -2.34 2.28 -9.95
CA LYS A 49 -3.19 3.34 -9.35
C LYS A 49 -3.33 3.30 -7.84
N ALA A 50 -2.69 2.33 -7.17
CA ALA A 50 -2.83 2.12 -5.74
C ALA A 50 -1.50 1.86 -5.03
N ILE A 51 -1.28 2.60 -3.95
CA ILE A 51 -0.27 2.32 -2.91
C ILE A 51 -1.00 1.85 -1.65
N LEU A 52 -0.63 0.70 -1.10
CA LEU A 52 -1.16 0.19 0.16
C LEU A 52 -0.20 0.56 1.31
N VAL A 53 -0.70 1.21 2.36
CA VAL A 53 0.11 1.71 3.49
C VAL A 53 -0.55 1.37 4.83
N GLU A 54 0.24 1.21 5.88
CA GLU A 54 -0.27 0.99 7.24
C GLU A 54 -0.39 2.31 8.02
N PRO A 55 -1.24 2.38 9.04
CA PRO A 55 -1.52 3.62 9.77
C PRO A 55 -0.31 4.17 10.55
N TRP A 56 0.68 3.35 10.90
CA TRP A 56 1.91 3.77 11.59
C TRP A 56 3.08 4.10 10.66
N ASN A 57 2.96 3.82 9.36
CA ASN A 57 3.98 4.18 8.38
C ASN A 57 3.88 5.68 8.04
N ASP A 58 4.83 6.18 7.23
CA ASP A 58 4.76 7.56 6.72
C ASP A 58 3.68 7.68 5.63
N VAL A 59 2.43 7.84 6.07
CA VAL A 59 1.27 8.05 5.18
C VAL A 59 1.42 9.33 4.35
N LYS A 60 2.15 10.34 4.83
CA LYS A 60 2.39 11.58 4.05
C LYS A 60 3.31 11.30 2.87
N LEU A 61 4.37 10.51 3.07
CA LEU A 61 5.23 10.06 1.99
C LEU A 61 4.44 9.22 0.98
N ALA A 62 3.64 8.26 1.43
CA ALA A 62 2.81 7.44 0.56
C ALA A 62 1.85 8.28 -0.31
N ASN A 63 1.19 9.28 0.31
CA ASN A 63 0.30 10.20 -0.40
C ASN A 63 1.04 11.03 -1.45
N ARG A 64 2.20 11.59 -1.11
CA ARG A 64 3.01 12.39 -2.06
C ARG A 64 3.43 11.55 -3.27
N VAL A 65 3.96 10.35 -3.03
CA VAL A 65 4.40 9.44 -4.09
C VAL A 65 3.21 9.02 -4.96
N ALA A 66 2.06 8.73 -4.36
CA ALA A 66 0.84 8.40 -5.09
C ALA A 66 0.37 9.56 -5.97
N GLU A 67 0.34 10.78 -5.44
CA GLU A 67 -0.04 12.00 -6.18
C GLU A 67 0.89 12.22 -7.39
N GLU A 68 2.21 12.18 -7.17
CA GLU A 68 3.21 12.33 -8.23
C GLU A 68 3.09 11.24 -9.31
N ALA A 69 2.65 10.02 -8.93
CA ALA A 69 2.39 8.89 -9.83
C ALA A 69 1.01 8.92 -10.51
N GLY A 70 0.11 9.84 -10.14
CA GLY A 70 -1.27 9.86 -10.62
C GLY A 70 -2.09 8.65 -10.11
N ALA A 71 -1.89 8.31 -8.84
CA ALA A 71 -2.45 7.20 -8.08
C ALA A 71 -3.03 7.70 -6.74
N LYS A 72 -3.50 6.78 -5.89
CA LYS A 72 -3.95 7.08 -4.52
C LYS A 72 -3.30 6.12 -3.52
N ALA A 73 -3.07 6.61 -2.30
CA ALA A 73 -2.65 5.76 -1.18
C ALA A 73 -3.86 5.34 -0.35
N PHE A 74 -3.87 4.09 0.09
CA PHE A 74 -4.95 3.47 0.84
C PHE A 74 -4.41 2.88 2.14
N VAL A 75 -4.99 3.31 3.26
CA VAL A 75 -4.61 2.81 4.58
C VAL A 75 -5.25 1.44 4.80
N MET A 76 -4.42 0.47 5.17
CA MET A 76 -4.78 -0.92 5.41
C MET A 76 -4.65 -1.25 6.90
N ALA A 77 -5.47 -2.17 7.38
CA ALA A 77 -5.43 -2.69 8.75
C ALA A 77 -4.51 -3.91 8.83
N SER A 78 -3.25 -3.74 9.22
CA SER A 78 -2.31 -4.86 9.39
C SER A 78 -2.42 -5.56 10.74
N ALA A 79 -3.20 -5.02 11.67
CA ALA A 79 -3.53 -5.66 12.95
C ALA A 79 -4.95 -5.31 13.40
N VAL A 80 -5.49 -6.08 14.35
CA VAL A 80 -6.72 -5.72 15.07
C VAL A 80 -6.53 -4.39 15.78
N GLY A 81 -7.48 -3.48 15.62
CA GLY A 81 -7.43 -2.12 16.16
C GLY A 81 -6.51 -1.15 15.42
N ALA A 82 -5.86 -1.56 14.32
CA ALA A 82 -4.96 -0.69 13.56
C ALA A 82 -5.70 0.52 12.96
N VAL A 83 -6.96 0.32 12.55
CA VAL A 83 -7.85 1.36 12.01
C VAL A 83 -9.22 1.26 12.67
N LYS A 84 -9.99 2.35 12.63
CA LYS A 84 -11.36 2.37 13.12
C LYS A 84 -12.22 1.34 12.38
N GLY A 85 -12.89 0.46 13.13
CA GLY A 85 -13.77 -0.59 12.61
C GLY A 85 -13.08 -1.94 12.37
N ALA A 86 -11.75 -2.03 12.54
CA ALA A 86 -11.00 -3.29 12.50
C ALA A 86 -10.93 -3.93 13.90
N ASP A 87 -12.07 -4.03 14.60
CA ASP A 87 -12.12 -4.31 16.05
C ASP A 87 -11.86 -5.78 16.41
N ASN A 88 -11.85 -6.67 15.42
CA ASN A 88 -11.44 -8.06 15.53
C ASN A 88 -10.80 -8.53 14.22
N TYR A 89 -10.28 -9.75 14.20
CA TYR A 89 -9.55 -10.29 13.05
C TYR A 89 -10.39 -10.30 11.76
N ILE A 90 -11.63 -10.78 11.83
CA ILE A 90 -12.52 -10.84 10.66
C ILE A 90 -12.84 -9.43 10.17
N ALA A 91 -13.16 -8.51 11.08
CA ALA A 91 -13.43 -7.11 10.73
C ALA A 91 -12.20 -6.43 10.09
N ALA A 92 -10.98 -6.75 10.54
CA ALA A 92 -9.75 -6.26 9.91
C ALA A 92 -9.57 -6.79 8.47
N ILE A 93 -9.88 -8.08 8.25
CA ILE A 93 -9.88 -8.67 6.90
C ILE A 93 -10.96 -8.03 6.02
N ASP A 94 -12.19 -7.87 6.51
CA ASP A 94 -13.30 -7.25 5.78
C ASP A 94 -13.00 -5.79 5.40
N TYR A 95 -12.41 -5.03 6.33
CA TYR A 95 -11.89 -3.69 6.06
C TYR A 95 -10.88 -3.71 4.91
N ASN A 96 -9.88 -4.58 4.99
CA ASN A 96 -8.84 -4.68 3.96
C ASN A 96 -9.39 -5.09 2.60
N ILE A 97 -10.36 -6.02 2.54
CA ILE A 97 -11.02 -6.43 1.29
C ILE A 97 -11.79 -5.26 0.69
N THR A 98 -12.53 -4.53 1.52
CA THR A 98 -13.29 -3.35 1.09
C THR A 98 -12.37 -2.26 0.55
N THR A 99 -11.30 -1.95 1.28
CA THR A 99 -10.29 -0.98 0.87
C THR A 99 -9.59 -1.40 -0.42
N LEU A 100 -9.22 -2.68 -0.56
CA LEU A 100 -8.61 -3.19 -1.77
C LEU A 100 -9.56 -3.11 -2.97
N ALA A 101 -10.84 -3.43 -2.78
CA ALA A 101 -11.85 -3.29 -3.83
C ALA A 101 -12.06 -1.83 -4.26
N GLN A 102 -11.97 -0.88 -3.34
CA GLN A 102 -11.98 0.56 -3.68
C GLN A 102 -10.72 0.99 -4.43
N ALA A 103 -9.56 0.42 -4.08
CA ALA A 103 -8.28 0.75 -4.69
C ALA A 103 -8.12 0.27 -6.14
N LEU A 104 -8.93 -0.71 -6.55
CA LEU A 104 -8.89 -1.31 -7.89
C LEU A 104 -10.01 -0.84 -8.83
N ARG A 105 -10.90 0.03 -8.36
CA ARG A 105 -11.92 0.70 -9.19
C ARG A 105 -11.32 1.95 -9.83
#